data_AF-A0A6B9FNV8-F1
#
_entry.id   AF-A0A6B9FNV8-F1
#
_cell.length_a   1.000
_cell.length_b   1.000
_cell.length_c   1.000
_cell.angle_alpha   90.00
_cell.angle_beta   90.00
_cell.angle_gamma   90.00
#
_symmetry.space_group_name_H-M   'P 1'
#
loop_
_entity.id
_entity.type
_entity.pdbx_description
1 polymer ?
#
loop_
_entity_poly.entity_id
_entity_poly.type
_entity_poly.pdbx_seq_one_letter_code
_entity_poly.pdbx_strand_id
1 'polypeptide(L)'
;MPVSLHGPNGYRRAFGDVVPSALLAFRGGGMAFRTAGAPIDRDAQVASAGLEAQLSKAVTLRASYAGQIGALACDHAVRGYLTLRW
;
A
#
# COMPACT_ATOMS: atom_id res chain seq x y z
N MET A 1 12.72 19.51 -21.84
CA MET A 1 12.63 18.44 -20.82
C MET A 1 11.17 18.32 -20.41
N PRO A 2 10.45 17.28 -20.86
CA PRO A 2 9.06 17.11 -20.44
C PRO A 2 8.99 16.78 -18.96
N VAL A 3 8.02 17.40 -18.28
CA VAL A 3 7.65 17.10 -16.89
C VAL A 3 6.18 16.69 -16.91
N SER A 4 5.84 15.63 -16.18
CA SER A 4 4.48 15.11 -16.11
C SER A 4 4.06 14.92 -14.66
N LEU A 5 2.83 15.32 -14.36
CA LEU A 5 2.18 15.14 -13.06
C LEU A 5 1.07 14.09 -13.20
N HIS A 6 0.96 13.20 -12.23
CA HIS A 6 -0.16 12.26 -12.11
C HIS A 6 -0.67 12.23 -10.68
N GLY A 7 -1.96 11.98 -10.51
CA GLY A 7 -2.58 11.94 -9.18
C GLY A 7 -3.84 11.10 -9.14
N PRO A 8 -3.74 9.76 -9.20
CA PRO A 8 -4.91 8.91 -9.13
C PRO A 8 -5.49 8.92 -7.71
N ASN A 9 -6.81 8.95 -7.65
CA ASN A 9 -7.60 8.73 -6.45
C ASN A 9 -8.45 7.47 -6.62
N GLY A 10 -8.78 6.83 -5.51
CA GLY A 10 -9.52 5.58 -5.53
C GLY A 10 -10.02 5.18 -4.15
N TYR A 11 -10.73 4.06 -4.15
CA TYR A 11 -11.36 3.51 -2.97
C TYR A 11 -11.20 1.99 -2.98
N ARG A 12 -10.94 1.42 -1.81
CA ARG A 12 -10.80 -0.02 -1.60
C ARG A 12 -11.83 -0.48 -0.58
N ARG A 13 -12.49 -1.60 -0.89
CA ARG A 13 -13.41 -2.29 0.02
C ARG A 13 -12.98 -3.73 0.21
N ALA A 14 -12.85 -4.18 1.45
CA ALA A 14 -12.66 -5.57 1.81
C ALA A 14 -14.03 -6.26 1.97
N PHE A 15 -14.14 -7.47 1.44
CA PHE A 15 -15.36 -8.28 1.46
C PHE A 15 -15.18 -9.52 2.33
N GLY A 16 -16.29 -10.05 2.82
CA GLY A 16 -16.27 -11.18 3.75
C GLY A 16 -15.94 -10.77 5.19
N ASP A 17 -15.34 -11.70 5.93
CA ASP A 17 -14.86 -11.47 7.29
C ASP A 17 -13.56 -10.66 7.24
N VAL A 18 -13.57 -9.51 7.93
CA VAL A 18 -12.44 -8.58 7.99
C VAL A 18 -11.63 -8.76 9.28
N VAL A 19 -12.07 -9.64 10.18
CA VAL A 19 -11.33 -10.05 11.36
C VAL A 19 -10.67 -11.39 11.04
N PRO A 20 -9.37 -11.42 10.69
CA PRO A 20 -8.71 -12.68 10.39
C PRO A 20 -8.74 -13.55 11.65
N SER A 21 -9.09 -14.83 11.50
CA SER A 21 -9.01 -15.80 12.59
C SER A 21 -8.15 -16.99 12.18
N ALA A 22 -7.38 -17.50 13.14
CA ALA A 22 -6.50 -18.64 12.94
C ALA A 22 -6.73 -19.67 14.04
N LEU A 23 -6.66 -20.96 13.68
CA LEU A 23 -6.63 -22.04 14.64
C LEU A 23 -5.16 -22.41 14.88
N LEU A 24 -4.68 -22.20 16.10
CA LEU A 24 -3.29 -22.42 16.49
C LEU A 24 -3.19 -23.58 17.49
N ALA A 25 -2.04 -24.24 17.52
CA ALA A 25 -1.71 -25.26 18.50
C ALA A 25 -0.22 -25.17 18.86
N PHE A 26 0.14 -25.52 20.09
CA PHE A 26 1.54 -25.59 20.48
C PHE A 26 2.21 -26.79 19.80
N ARG A 27 3.44 -26.60 19.32
CA ARG A 27 4.23 -27.65 18.67
C ARG A 27 4.50 -28.86 19.59
N GLY A 28 4.52 -28.63 20.90
CA GLY A 28 4.68 -29.68 21.93
C GLY A 28 3.40 -30.46 22.27
N GLY A 29 2.28 -30.19 21.58
CA GLY A 29 0.98 -30.82 21.84
C GLY A 29 0.01 -29.92 22.61
N GLY A 30 -1.23 -30.40 22.78
CA GLY A 30 -2.33 -29.68 23.40
C GLY A 30 -3.54 -29.48 22.49
N MET A 31 -4.64 -28.97 23.05
CA MET A 31 -5.85 -28.67 22.28
C MET A 31 -5.64 -27.42 21.43
N ALA A 32 -6.11 -27.46 20.18
CA ALA A 32 -6.06 -26.31 19.29
C ALA A 32 -6.99 -25.19 19.82
N PHE A 33 -6.58 -23.95 19.66
CA PHE A 33 -7.31 -22.78 20.12
C PHE A 33 -7.46 -21.76 18.99
N ARG A 34 -8.62 -21.08 18.95
CA ARG A 34 -8.90 -20.06 17.94
C ARG A 34 -8.43 -18.70 18.43
N THR A 35 -7.70 -17.98 17.60
CA THR A 35 -7.25 -16.62 17.85
C THR A 35 -7.79 -15.69 16.78
N ALA A 36 -8.05 -14.44 17.17
CA ALA A 36 -8.35 -13.36 16.24
C ALA A 36 -7.07 -12.53 16.02
N GLY A 37 -6.82 -12.15 14.78
CA GLY A 37 -5.79 -11.19 14.41
C GLY A 37 -6.32 -9.75 14.43
N ALA A 38 -5.47 -8.81 14.03
CA ALA A 38 -5.86 -7.41 13.90
C ALA A 38 -6.91 -7.25 12.78
N PRO A 39 -8.05 -6.59 13.04
CA PRO A 39 -9.04 -6.34 12.01
C PRO A 39 -8.48 -5.48 10.88
N ILE A 40 -8.88 -5.80 9.65
CA ILE A 40 -8.56 -5.03 8.45
C ILE A 40 -9.67 -4.01 8.23
N ASP A 41 -9.32 -2.81 7.77
CA ASP A 41 -10.32 -1.82 7.38
C ASP A 41 -11.22 -2.35 6.26
N ARG A 42 -12.53 -2.35 6.51
CA ARG A 42 -13.51 -2.74 5.50
C ARG A 42 -13.50 -1.78 4.32
N ASP A 43 -13.27 -0.50 4.59
CA ASP A 43 -13.38 0.60 3.65
C ASP A 43 -12.19 1.54 3.83
N ALA A 44 -11.47 1.84 2.74
CA ALA A 44 -10.31 2.72 2.76
C ALA A 44 -10.25 3.62 1.52
N GLN A 45 -9.97 4.90 1.75
CA GLN A 45 -9.66 5.84 0.68
C GLN A 45 -8.19 5.73 0.31
N VAL A 46 -7.88 5.75 -0.99
CA VAL A 46 -6.50 5.67 -1.49
C VAL A 46 -6.28 6.83 -2.44
N ALA A 47 -5.21 7.58 -2.24
CA ALA A 47 -4.82 8.65 -3.13
C ALA A 47 -3.30 8.66 -3.32
N SER A 48 -2.86 9.07 -4.50
CA SER A 48 -1.45 9.35 -4.71
C SER A 48 -1.24 10.60 -5.56
N ALA A 49 -0.04 11.13 -5.48
CA ALA A 49 0.45 12.20 -6.32
C ALA A 49 1.88 11.86 -6.74
N GLY A 50 2.23 12.12 -7.99
CA GLY A 50 3.56 11.82 -8.48
C GLY A 50 3.97 12.71 -9.64
N LEU A 51 5.27 12.95 -9.71
CA LEU A 51 5.94 13.80 -10.65
C LEU A 51 7.02 13.00 -11.37
N GLU A 52 7.13 13.20 -12.67
CA GLU A 52 8.18 12.63 -13.50
C GLU A 52 8.84 13.73 -14.33
N ALA A 53 10.17 13.75 -14.34
CA ALA A 53 10.97 14.69 -15.10
C ALA A 53 12.01 13.93 -15.93
N GLN A 54 11.96 14.12 -17.25
CA GLN A 54 12.99 13.61 -18.15
C GLN A 54 14.14 14.62 -18.23
N LEU A 55 15.23 14.31 -17.52
CA LEU A 55 16.43 15.15 -17.48
C LEU A 55 17.26 15.01 -18.75
N SER A 56 17.24 13.84 -19.40
CA SER A 56 17.84 13.62 -20.71
C SER A 56 17.15 12.46 -21.43
N LYS A 57 17.58 12.13 -22.66
CA LYS A 57 17.09 10.93 -23.38
C LYS A 57 17.39 9.62 -22.62
N ALA A 58 18.40 9.64 -21.74
CA ALA A 58 18.85 8.49 -20.96
C ALA A 58 18.42 8.55 -19.49
N VAL A 59 18.12 9.74 -18.94
CA VAL A 59 17.92 9.95 -17.50
C VAL A 59 16.50 10.44 -17.22
N THR A 60 15.77 9.68 -16.40
CA THR A 60 14.45 10.08 -15.90
C THR A 60 14.41 10.01 -14.38
N LEU A 61 13.94 11.09 -13.75
CA LEU A 61 13.72 11.16 -12.31
C LEU A 61 12.22 11.15 -12.03
N ARG A 62 11.78 10.33 -11.09
CA ARG A 62 10.38 10.26 -10.66
C ARG A 62 10.28 10.30 -9.15
N ALA A 63 9.31 11.05 -8.64
CA ALA A 63 8.95 11.08 -7.23
C ALA A 63 7.45 10.87 -7.07
N SER A 64 7.02 10.18 -6.02
CA SER A 64 5.61 9.96 -5.73
C SER A 64 5.34 9.87 -4.24
N TYR A 65 4.15 10.32 -3.85
CA TYR A 65 3.57 10.16 -2.54
C TYR A 65 2.26 9.39 -2.66
N ALA A 66 2.03 8.40 -1.81
CA ALA A 66 0.80 7.63 -1.76
C ALA A 66 0.29 7.56 -0.32
N GLY A 67 -1.02 7.68 -0.15
CA GLY A 67 -1.73 7.54 1.11
C GLY A 67 -2.88 6.54 1.00
N GLN A 68 -3.09 5.78 2.06
CA GLN A 68 -4.27 4.96 2.29
C GLN A 68 -4.81 5.30 3.68
N ILE A 69 -6.10 5.66 3.75
CA ILE A 69 -6.75 6.10 4.99
C ILE A 69 -7.98 5.23 5.21
N GLY A 70 -7.95 4.42 6.26
CA GLY A 70 -9.07 3.66 6.79
C GLY A 70 -9.43 4.09 8.21
N ALA A 71 -10.41 3.43 8.83
CA ALA A 71 -10.84 3.74 10.19
C ALA A 71 -9.89 3.18 11.26
N LEU A 72 -9.20 2.08 10.95
CA LEU A 72 -8.31 1.35 11.86
C LEU A 72 -6.83 1.58 11.53
N ALA A 73 -6.51 1.79 10.25
CA ALA A 73 -5.16 1.93 9.75
C ALA A 73 -5.02 3.06 8.73
N CYS A 74 -3.91 3.79 8.84
CA CYS A 74 -3.48 4.81 7.90
C CYS A 74 -2.05 4.52 7.48
N ASP A 75 -1.79 4.50 6.18
CA ASP A 75 -0.48 4.28 5.60
C ASP A 75 -0.10 5.45 4.68
N HIS A 76 1.13 5.92 4.80
CA HIS A 76 1.69 6.96 3.96
C HIS A 76 3.08 6.54 3.46
N ALA A 77 3.32 6.66 2.16
CA ALA A 77 4.56 6.24 1.54
C ALA A 77 5.07 7.30 0.56
N VAL A 78 6.37 7.61 0.66
CA VAL A 78 7.11 8.40 -0.32
C VAL A 78 8.03 7.47 -1.10
N ARG A 79 8.10 7.63 -2.42
CA ARG A 79 8.99 6.86 -3.29
C ARG A 79 9.71 7.77 -4.29
N GLY A 80 11.00 7.53 -4.47
CA GLY A 80 11.83 8.14 -5.50
C GLY A 80 12.42 7.08 -6.42
N TYR A 81 12.50 7.37 -7.72
CA TYR A 81 13.07 6.49 -8.73
C TYR A 81 13.98 7.27 -9.67
N LEU A 82 15.17 6.72 -9.94
CA LEU A 82 16.07 7.18 -10.98
C LEU A 82 16.18 6.09 -12.04
N THR A 83 15.83 6.41 -13.29
CA THR A 83 15.93 5.50 -14.43
C THR A 83 17.06 5.95 -15.34
N LEU A 84 17.97 5.04 -15.64
CA LEU A 84 19.09 5.21 -16.56
C LEU A 84 18.94 4.24 -17.73
N ARG A 85 18.95 4.75 -18.96
CA ARG A 85 18.87 3.97 -20.20
C ARG A 85 20.21 4.08 -20.92
N TRP A 86 20.77 2.94 -21.31
CA TRP A 86 22.08 2.80 -21.96
C TRP A 86 21.87 2.17 -23.33
#